data_AF-A0A3P7KKD1-F1
#
_entry.id   AF-A0A3P7KKD1-F1
#
_cell.length_a   1.000
_cell.length_b   1.000
_cell.length_c   1.000
_cell.angle_alpha   90.00
_cell.angle_beta   90.00
_cell.angle_gamma   90.00
#
_symmetry.space_group_name_H-M   'P 1'
#
loop_
_entity.id
_entity.type
_entity.pdbx_description
1 polymer ?
#
loop_
_entity_poly.entity_id
_entity_poly.type
_entity_poly.pdbx_seq_one_letter_code
_entity_poly.pdbx_strand_id
1 'polypeptide(L)'
;MLQVLVDVIPGYSIRELTAEEKQQKVKKETKKLQTYEESLLRYYLKFLQFCEKMTGKLNVKGRKLDEHSFTYKLGMLCLKAMNRLVTSAPHFNYATNILSTIIRLSLCNDHAVVNEVCTTLHQVFREDLHLRISLFGARSIASLVTKRKGHVPPQLIATFLSLNIKYKKQLDKLEADLKELDAAETLSTKMKTATETMKHVFQCYFSVLKRVPNVALLEPVLEGLSKFAHLLGVEFFEDIVLTMEGLVDKENLRLLDRLYCINTVFVILSGEGQLLNVDPSRFYRSVYRLLNQLPFEKRPGTLLDVL
;
A
#
# COMPACT_ATOMS: atom_id res chain seq x y z
N MET A 1 5.87 1.65 -28.62
CA MET A 1 4.89 2.62 -28.07
C MET A 1 5.23 3.03 -26.65
N LEU A 2 5.23 2.10 -25.66
CA LEU A 2 5.50 2.43 -24.25
C LEU A 2 6.82 3.18 -24.03
N GLN A 3 7.93 2.70 -24.59
CA GLN A 3 9.23 3.34 -24.45
C GLN A 3 9.19 4.80 -24.92
N VAL A 4 8.65 5.02 -26.12
CA VAL A 4 8.45 6.36 -26.69
C VAL A 4 7.62 7.23 -25.76
N LEU A 5 6.53 6.72 -25.17
CA LEU A 5 5.71 7.49 -24.23
C LEU A 5 6.51 7.90 -22.98
N VAL A 6 7.27 6.99 -22.40
CA VAL A 6 8.12 7.30 -21.22
C VAL A 6 9.15 8.38 -21.57
N ASP A 7 9.76 8.31 -22.76
CA ASP A 7 10.81 9.23 -23.17
C ASP A 7 10.29 10.64 -23.53
N VAL A 8 9.02 10.77 -23.94
CA VAL A 8 8.42 12.06 -24.34
C VAL A 8 7.53 12.70 -23.27
N ILE A 9 7.24 11.99 -22.17
CA ILE A 9 6.44 12.56 -21.07
C ILE A 9 7.21 13.71 -20.41
N PRO A 10 6.62 14.91 -20.29
CA PRO A 10 7.26 16.03 -19.61
C PRO A 10 7.35 15.81 -18.10
N GLY A 11 8.22 16.59 -17.45
CA GLY A 11 8.37 16.63 -15.98
C GLY A 11 7.20 17.27 -15.23
N TYR A 12 6.08 17.56 -15.89
CA TYR A 12 4.91 18.22 -15.33
C TYR A 12 3.61 17.61 -15.87
N SER A 13 2.51 17.82 -15.15
CA SER A 13 1.17 17.43 -15.61
C SER A 13 0.64 18.47 -16.60
N ILE A 14 0.12 18.00 -17.73
CA ILE A 14 -0.47 18.86 -18.77
C ILE A 14 -1.86 19.30 -18.30
N ARG A 15 -2.10 20.62 -18.26
CA ARG A 15 -3.43 21.18 -17.97
C ARG A 15 -4.25 21.28 -19.24
N GLU A 16 -5.50 20.84 -19.20
CA GLU A 16 -6.45 21.10 -20.27
C GLU A 16 -6.84 22.58 -20.33
N LEU A 17 -6.74 23.17 -21.52
CA LEU A 17 -7.15 24.56 -21.77
C LEU A 17 -8.68 24.65 -21.85
N THR A 18 -9.24 25.72 -21.29
CA THR A 18 -10.68 26.02 -21.40
C THR A 18 -11.05 26.44 -22.82
N ALA A 19 -12.35 26.41 -23.16
CA ALA A 19 -12.83 26.86 -24.46
C ALA A 19 -12.46 28.31 -24.76
N GLU A 20 -12.47 29.18 -23.74
CA GLU A 20 -12.10 30.59 -23.83
C GLU A 20 -10.59 30.75 -24.08
N GLU A 21 -9.74 30.00 -23.36
CA GLU A 21 -8.28 30.01 -23.55
C GLU A 21 -7.88 29.53 -24.95
N LYS A 22 -8.61 28.58 -25.53
CA LYS A 22 -8.36 28.09 -26.90
C LYS A 22 -8.69 29.13 -27.98
N GLN A 23 -9.58 30.08 -27.69
CA GLN A 23 -9.95 31.14 -28.63
C GLN A 23 -8.99 32.33 -28.58
N GLN A 24 -8.17 32.45 -27.52
CA GLN A 24 -7.20 33.52 -27.39
C GLN A 24 -6.08 33.41 -28.44
N LYS A 25 -5.70 34.54 -29.02
CA LYS A 25 -4.55 34.61 -29.93
C LYS A 25 -3.26 34.49 -29.14
N VAL A 26 -2.57 33.36 -29.30
CA VAL A 26 -1.24 33.11 -28.73
C VAL A 26 -0.15 33.18 -29.81
N LYS A 27 1.11 33.33 -29.37
CA LYS A 27 2.28 33.29 -30.26
C LYS A 27 2.35 31.94 -30.99
N LYS A 28 2.96 31.93 -32.19
CA LYS A 28 3.08 30.73 -33.04
C LYS A 28 3.74 29.55 -32.30
N GLU A 29 4.78 29.81 -31.51
CA GLU A 29 5.48 28.79 -30.72
C GLU A 29 4.61 28.22 -29.60
N THR A 30 3.94 29.09 -28.84
CA THR A 30 2.98 28.68 -27.81
C THR A 30 1.86 27.81 -28.39
N LYS A 31 1.32 28.19 -29.55
CA LYS A 31 0.30 27.39 -30.25
C LYS A 31 0.81 26.00 -30.64
N LYS A 32 2.05 25.91 -31.13
CA LYS A 32 2.67 24.62 -31.47
C LYS A 32 2.82 23.73 -30.25
N LEU A 33 3.31 24.27 -29.14
CA LEU A 33 3.46 23.52 -27.88
C LEU A 33 2.10 23.03 -27.37
N GLN A 34 1.08 23.90 -27.32
CA GLN A 34 -0.27 23.51 -26.92
C GLN A 34 -0.85 22.40 -27.80
N THR A 35 -0.68 22.50 -29.13
CA THR A 35 -1.15 21.48 -30.08
C THR A 35 -0.44 20.13 -29.84
N TYR A 36 0.87 20.18 -29.56
CA TYR A 36 1.65 18.99 -29.22
C TYR A 36 1.18 18.36 -27.91
N GLU A 37 1.05 19.14 -26.83
CA GLU A 37 0.60 18.68 -25.52
C GLU A 37 -0.81 18.08 -25.56
N GLU A 38 -1.75 18.74 -26.25
CA GLU A 38 -3.11 18.21 -26.46
C GLU A 38 -3.09 16.88 -27.22
N SER A 39 -2.24 16.76 -28.24
CA SER A 39 -2.10 15.54 -29.01
C SER A 39 -1.49 14.42 -28.17
N LEU A 40 -0.42 14.71 -27.43
CA LEU A 40 0.23 13.77 -26.52
C LEU A 40 -0.78 13.24 -25.49
N LEU A 41 -1.50 14.13 -24.81
CA LEU A 41 -2.48 13.76 -23.79
C LEU A 41 -3.62 12.92 -24.37
N ARG A 42 -4.12 13.28 -25.57
CA ARG A 42 -5.16 12.53 -26.28
C ARG A 42 -4.71 11.10 -26.63
N TYR A 43 -3.52 10.92 -27.19
CA TYR A 43 -3.03 9.60 -27.56
C TYR A 43 -2.61 8.78 -26.34
N TYR A 44 -2.08 9.43 -25.31
CA TYR A 44 -1.80 8.82 -24.02
C TYR A 44 -3.09 8.26 -23.39
N LEU A 45 -4.18 9.04 -23.34
CA LEU A 45 -5.48 8.57 -22.85
C LEU A 45 -6.01 7.37 -23.66
N LYS A 46 -5.93 7.41 -24.99
CA LYS A 46 -6.32 6.27 -25.85
C LYS A 46 -5.50 5.01 -25.55
N PHE A 47 -4.19 5.17 -25.31
CA PHE A 47 -3.31 4.07 -24.93
C PHE A 47 -3.69 3.49 -23.56
N LEU A 48 -3.98 4.35 -22.56
CA LEU A 48 -4.43 3.90 -21.25
C LEU A 48 -5.77 3.17 -21.30
N GLN A 49 -6.75 3.68 -22.07
CA GLN A 49 -8.04 3.02 -22.29
C GLN A 49 -7.88 1.65 -22.94
N PHE A 50 -6.95 1.52 -23.89
CA PHE A 50 -6.60 0.21 -24.46
C PHE A 50 -6.01 -0.72 -23.41
N CYS A 51 -5.07 -0.25 -22.59
CA CYS A 51 -4.45 -1.05 -21.53
C CYS A 51 -5.46 -1.49 -20.47
N GLU A 52 -6.34 -0.60 -20.04
CA GLU A 52 -7.42 -0.90 -19.08
C GLU A 52 -8.38 -1.95 -19.67
N LYS A 53 -8.78 -1.79 -20.94
CA LYS A 53 -9.65 -2.77 -21.62
C LYS A 53 -9.00 -4.15 -21.69
N MET A 54 -7.70 -4.23 -22.01
CA MET A 54 -7.00 -5.51 -22.14
C MET A 54 -6.70 -6.16 -20.79
N THR A 55 -6.30 -5.39 -19.79
CA THR A 55 -6.11 -5.90 -18.42
C THR A 55 -7.41 -6.31 -17.74
N GLY A 56 -8.52 -5.64 -18.02
CA GLY A 56 -9.85 -6.04 -17.56
C GLY A 56 -10.24 -7.46 -17.98
N LYS A 57 -9.72 -7.95 -19.12
CA LYS A 57 -9.94 -9.33 -19.58
C LYS A 57 -9.18 -10.37 -18.76
N LEU A 58 -8.17 -9.99 -17.98
CA LEU A 58 -7.48 -10.90 -17.06
C LEU A 58 -8.35 -11.23 -15.84
N ASN A 59 -9.24 -10.31 -15.45
CA ASN A 59 -10.10 -10.45 -14.28
C ASN A 59 -11.42 -11.15 -14.63
N VAL A 60 -11.36 -12.43 -15.00
CA VAL A 60 -12.55 -13.24 -15.26
C VAL A 60 -13.10 -13.80 -13.96
N LYS A 61 -14.42 -13.65 -13.75
CA LYS A 61 -15.10 -14.11 -12.54
C LYS A 61 -14.85 -15.60 -12.30
N GLY A 62 -14.15 -15.89 -11.19
CA GLY A 62 -13.96 -17.24 -10.66
C GLY A 62 -13.09 -18.16 -11.53
N ARG A 63 -12.41 -17.65 -12.57
CA ARG A 63 -11.59 -18.47 -13.46
C ARG A 63 -10.30 -17.77 -13.86
N LYS A 64 -9.23 -18.55 -13.95
CA LYS A 64 -7.95 -18.13 -14.51
C LYS A 64 -7.99 -18.28 -16.04
N LEU A 65 -7.44 -17.31 -16.77
CA LEU A 65 -7.24 -17.43 -18.21
C LEU A 65 -6.09 -18.39 -18.52
N ASP A 66 -6.16 -19.06 -19.65
CA ASP A 66 -5.00 -19.78 -20.19
C ASP A 66 -3.84 -18.80 -20.46
N GLU A 67 -2.70 -19.06 -19.82
CA GLU A 67 -1.50 -18.23 -19.92
C GLU A 67 -0.92 -18.20 -21.35
N HIS A 68 -1.20 -19.24 -22.15
CA HIS A 68 -0.71 -19.33 -23.51
C HIS A 68 -1.57 -18.54 -24.50
N SER A 69 -2.79 -18.19 -24.11
CA SER A 69 -3.72 -17.41 -24.92
C SER A 69 -3.18 -16.01 -25.26
N PHE A 70 -3.49 -15.55 -26.47
CA PHE A 70 -3.14 -14.20 -26.91
C PHE A 70 -3.70 -13.12 -25.96
N THR A 71 -4.93 -13.30 -25.49
CA THR A 71 -5.60 -12.37 -24.57
C THR A 71 -4.83 -12.23 -23.26
N TYR A 72 -4.35 -13.34 -22.71
CA TYR A 72 -3.55 -13.32 -21.49
C TYR A 72 -2.24 -12.56 -21.68
N LYS A 73 -1.47 -12.95 -22.70
CA LYS A 73 -0.16 -12.34 -23.00
C LYS A 73 -0.29 -10.84 -23.26
N LEU A 74 -1.30 -10.43 -24.03
CA LEU A 74 -1.56 -9.02 -24.32
C LEU A 74 -2.03 -8.26 -23.07
N GLY A 75 -2.90 -8.85 -22.26
CA GLY A 75 -3.32 -8.28 -20.98
C GLY A 75 -2.14 -8.08 -20.03
N MET A 76 -1.27 -9.08 -19.90
CA MET A 76 -0.07 -9.01 -19.07
C MET A 76 0.91 -7.93 -19.56
N LEU A 77 1.09 -7.80 -20.87
CA LEU A 77 1.90 -6.73 -21.45
C LEU A 77 1.32 -5.34 -21.15
N CYS A 78 0.00 -5.17 -21.23
CA CYS A 78 -0.69 -3.94 -20.85
C CYS A 78 -0.56 -3.62 -19.35
N LEU A 79 -0.61 -4.64 -18.47
CA LEU A 79 -0.36 -4.48 -17.04
C LEU A 79 1.07 -3.96 -16.80
N LYS A 80 2.07 -4.63 -17.38
CA LYS A 80 3.48 -4.22 -17.27
C LYS A 80 3.72 -2.82 -17.83
N ALA A 81 3.03 -2.45 -18.90
CA ALA A 81 3.08 -1.09 -19.44
C ALA A 81 2.55 -0.05 -18.45
N MET A 82 1.39 -0.31 -17.84
CA MET A 82 0.83 0.56 -16.79
C MET A 82 1.72 0.64 -15.55
N ASN A 83 2.31 -0.48 -15.12
CA ASN A 83 3.26 -0.53 -14.01
C ASN A 83 4.48 0.37 -14.27
N ARG A 84 5.03 0.30 -15.49
CA ARG A 84 6.17 1.13 -15.89
C ARG A 84 5.81 2.61 -15.95
N LEU A 85 4.61 2.97 -16.40
CA LEU A 85 4.15 4.36 -16.43
C LEU A 85 4.02 4.96 -15.04
N VAL A 86 3.40 4.24 -14.09
CA VAL A 86 3.20 4.77 -12.73
C VAL A 86 4.51 4.85 -11.92
N THR A 87 5.49 4.00 -12.23
CA THR A 87 6.83 4.05 -11.60
C THR A 87 7.74 5.09 -12.24
N SER A 88 7.70 5.26 -13.57
CA SER A 88 8.59 6.20 -14.28
C SER A 88 8.09 7.64 -14.27
N ALA A 89 6.77 7.86 -14.28
CA ALA A 89 6.16 9.19 -14.33
C ALA A 89 4.92 9.33 -13.42
N PRO A 90 5.08 9.14 -12.09
CA PRO A 90 3.98 9.22 -11.13
C PRO A 90 3.28 10.59 -11.06
N HIS A 91 3.96 11.66 -11.47
CA HIS A 91 3.44 13.03 -11.48
C HIS A 91 2.56 13.35 -12.70
N PHE A 92 2.66 12.54 -13.76
CA PHE A 92 2.00 12.82 -15.02
C PHE A 92 0.49 12.52 -14.96
N ASN A 93 -0.26 13.06 -15.92
CA ASN A 93 -1.71 12.89 -16.01
C ASN A 93 -2.13 11.42 -15.85
N TYR A 94 -3.29 11.20 -15.23
CA TYR A 94 -3.91 9.88 -15.04
C TYR A 94 -3.13 8.85 -14.19
N ALA A 95 -2.02 9.22 -13.54
CA ALA A 95 -1.28 8.29 -12.67
C ALA A 95 -2.16 7.64 -11.58
N THR A 96 -3.09 8.40 -10.99
CA THR A 96 -4.05 7.88 -10.01
C THR A 96 -5.08 6.94 -10.64
N ASN A 97 -5.53 7.19 -11.88
CA ASN A 97 -6.40 6.27 -12.61
C ASN A 97 -5.68 4.94 -12.89
N ILE A 98 -4.42 5.01 -13.34
CA ILE A 98 -3.56 3.84 -13.56
C ILE A 98 -3.42 3.04 -12.27
N LEU A 99 -3.04 3.70 -11.16
CA LEU A 99 -2.87 3.05 -9.86
C LEU A 99 -4.18 2.41 -9.38
N SER A 100 -5.32 3.08 -9.58
CA SER A 100 -6.63 2.55 -9.22
C SER A 100 -6.96 1.27 -10.00
N THR A 101 -6.64 1.23 -11.30
CA THR A 101 -6.81 0.03 -12.14
C THR A 101 -5.90 -1.11 -11.68
N ILE A 102 -4.62 -0.83 -11.41
CA ILE A 102 -3.65 -1.79 -10.88
C ILE A 102 -4.15 -2.39 -9.55
N ILE A 103 -4.60 -1.55 -8.61
CA ILE A 103 -5.12 -2.01 -7.31
C ILE A 103 -6.35 -2.90 -7.49
N ARG A 104 -7.26 -2.61 -8.42
CA ARG A 104 -8.43 -3.49 -8.69
C ARG A 104 -8.02 -4.87 -9.21
N LEU A 105 -6.91 -4.97 -9.95
CA LEU A 105 -6.39 -6.24 -10.47
C LEU A 105 -5.79 -7.15 -9.39
N SER A 106 -5.52 -6.63 -8.18
CA SER A 106 -5.17 -7.48 -7.03
C SER A 106 -6.26 -8.49 -6.68
N LEU A 107 -7.50 -8.28 -7.14
CA LEU A 107 -8.62 -9.19 -6.90
C LEU A 107 -8.73 -10.31 -7.96
N CYS A 108 -7.81 -10.37 -8.91
CA CYS A 108 -7.78 -11.43 -9.91
C CYS A 108 -7.48 -12.79 -9.27
N ASN A 109 -8.04 -13.86 -9.84
CA ASN A 109 -7.78 -15.24 -9.42
C ASN A 109 -6.48 -15.81 -10.03
N ASP A 110 -5.54 -14.96 -10.43
CA ASP A 110 -4.26 -15.36 -11.01
C ASP A 110 -3.12 -14.79 -10.18
N HIS A 111 -2.35 -15.69 -9.56
CA HIS A 111 -1.20 -15.35 -8.74
C HIS A 111 -0.14 -14.54 -9.49
N ALA A 112 0.07 -14.78 -10.79
CA ALA A 112 1.06 -14.02 -11.55
C ALA A 112 0.65 -12.55 -11.69
N VAL A 113 -0.64 -12.29 -11.96
CA VAL A 113 -1.22 -10.95 -12.02
C VAL A 113 -1.12 -10.25 -10.67
N VAL A 114 -1.54 -10.93 -9.60
CA VAL A 114 -1.52 -10.37 -8.24
C VAL A 114 -0.08 -10.05 -7.80
N ASN A 115 0.88 -10.92 -8.12
CA ASN A 115 2.29 -10.71 -7.79
C ASN A 115 2.87 -9.48 -8.51
N GLU A 116 2.59 -9.34 -9.81
CA GLU A 116 3.02 -8.21 -10.62
C GLU A 116 2.43 -6.88 -10.11
N VAL A 117 1.15 -6.89 -9.72
CA VAL A 117 0.46 -5.76 -9.08
C VAL A 117 1.13 -5.39 -7.75
N CYS A 118 1.33 -6.36 -6.85
CA CYS A 118 1.88 -6.08 -5.52
C CYS A 118 3.34 -5.63 -5.58
N THR A 119 4.14 -6.20 -6.48
CA THR A 119 5.53 -5.77 -6.74
C THR A 119 5.59 -4.29 -7.14
N THR A 120 4.68 -3.89 -8.04
CA THR A 120 4.58 -2.48 -8.48
C THR A 120 4.17 -1.56 -7.34
N LEU A 121 3.19 -1.97 -6.52
CA LEU A 121 2.77 -1.19 -5.35
C LEU A 121 3.88 -1.04 -4.31
N HIS A 122 4.65 -2.11 -4.05
CA HIS A 122 5.83 -2.04 -3.19
C HIS A 122 6.85 -1.03 -3.71
N GLN A 123 7.09 -1.00 -5.03
CA GLN A 123 8.02 -0.04 -5.64
C GLN A 123 7.50 1.40 -5.52
N VAL A 124 6.24 1.64 -5.92
CA VAL A 124 5.60 2.97 -5.83
C VAL A 124 5.66 3.53 -4.41
N PHE A 125 5.31 2.74 -3.39
CA PHE A 125 5.31 3.19 -2.00
C PHE A 125 6.71 3.42 -1.43
N ARG A 126 7.72 2.70 -1.94
CA ARG A 126 9.12 2.87 -1.53
C ARG A 126 9.74 4.13 -2.13
N GLU A 127 9.43 4.40 -3.39
CA GLU A 127 10.04 5.48 -4.20
C GLU A 127 9.32 6.82 -4.05
N ASP A 128 8.03 6.85 -3.69
CA ASP A 128 7.24 8.08 -3.56
C ASP A 128 7.57 8.86 -2.27
N LEU A 129 8.63 9.67 -2.33
CA LEU A 129 9.13 10.49 -1.22
C LEU A 129 8.12 11.56 -0.74
N HIS A 130 7.23 12.02 -1.62
CA HIS A 130 6.23 13.05 -1.29
C HIS A 130 4.91 12.46 -0.82
N LEU A 131 4.76 11.13 -0.88
CA LEU A 131 3.58 10.37 -0.47
C LEU A 131 2.29 10.77 -1.21
N ARG A 132 2.36 11.48 -2.34
CA ARG A 132 1.16 11.93 -3.07
C ARG A 132 0.43 10.75 -3.70
N ILE A 133 1.18 9.87 -4.37
CA ILE A 133 0.64 8.66 -4.99
C ILE A 133 0.40 7.59 -3.92
N SER A 134 1.25 7.53 -2.90
CA SER A 134 1.12 6.65 -1.75
C SER A 134 -0.16 6.91 -0.96
N LEU A 135 -0.51 8.18 -0.71
CA LEU A 135 -1.77 8.57 -0.09
C LEU A 135 -2.96 8.07 -0.90
N PHE A 136 -2.95 8.29 -2.22
CA PHE A 136 -4.00 7.82 -3.10
C PHE A 136 -4.11 6.29 -3.08
N GLY A 137 -2.98 5.58 -3.12
CA GLY A 137 -2.90 4.13 -3.05
C GLY A 137 -3.44 3.58 -1.74
N ALA A 138 -2.99 4.13 -0.61
CA ALA A 138 -3.46 3.76 0.73
C ALA A 138 -4.97 3.93 0.88
N ARG A 139 -5.50 5.09 0.47
CA ARG A 139 -6.94 5.35 0.46
C ARG A 139 -7.69 4.36 -0.44
N SER A 140 -7.16 4.05 -1.62
CA SER A 140 -7.80 3.15 -2.58
C SER A 140 -7.83 1.71 -2.07
N ILE A 141 -6.75 1.24 -1.46
CA ILE A 141 -6.67 -0.09 -0.84
C ILE A 141 -7.62 -0.16 0.36
N ALA A 142 -7.61 0.83 1.26
CA ALA A 142 -8.51 0.88 2.41
C ALA A 142 -10.00 0.84 1.98
N SER A 143 -10.35 1.62 0.94
CA SER A 143 -11.69 1.59 0.35
C SER A 143 -12.04 0.22 -0.24
N LEU A 144 -11.10 -0.41 -0.95
CA LEU A 144 -11.30 -1.73 -1.56
C LEU A 144 -11.52 -2.81 -0.50
N VAL A 145 -10.69 -2.84 0.53
CA VAL A 145 -10.79 -3.77 1.66
C VAL A 145 -12.13 -3.62 2.36
N THR A 146 -12.56 -2.38 2.61
CA THR A 146 -13.87 -2.09 3.20
C THR A 146 -15.01 -2.60 2.31
N LYS A 147 -14.99 -2.29 1.02
CA LYS A 147 -16.01 -2.71 0.04
C LYS A 147 -16.09 -4.23 -0.11
N ARG A 148 -14.93 -4.91 -0.08
CA ARG A 148 -14.84 -6.37 -0.18
C ARG A 148 -15.00 -7.07 1.17
N LYS A 149 -15.33 -6.35 2.24
CA LYS A 149 -15.43 -6.88 3.61
C LYS A 149 -14.18 -7.67 4.04
N GLY A 150 -13.02 -7.27 3.53
CA GLY A 150 -11.73 -7.92 3.75
C GLY A 150 -11.45 -9.17 2.92
N HIS A 151 -12.29 -9.55 1.94
CA HIS A 151 -11.95 -10.57 0.94
C HIS A 151 -10.97 -10.00 -0.10
N VAL A 152 -9.70 -9.87 0.31
CA VAL A 152 -8.57 -9.41 -0.50
C VAL A 152 -7.36 -10.33 -0.27
N PRO A 153 -6.38 -10.37 -1.19
CA PRO A 153 -5.15 -11.12 -0.96
C PRO A 153 -4.30 -10.48 0.16
N PRO A 154 -3.67 -11.27 1.05
CA PRO A 154 -2.73 -10.76 2.06
C PRO A 154 -1.58 -9.94 1.49
N GLN A 155 -1.09 -10.32 0.30
CA GLN A 155 -0.02 -9.61 -0.40
C GLN A 155 -0.37 -8.14 -0.64
N LEU A 156 -1.64 -7.81 -0.89
CA LEU A 156 -2.08 -6.43 -1.08
C LEU A 156 -1.90 -5.61 0.20
N ILE A 157 -2.24 -6.18 1.36
CA ILE A 157 -2.08 -5.49 2.65
C ILE A 157 -0.59 -5.33 2.99
N ALA A 158 0.20 -6.37 2.71
CA ALA A 158 1.65 -6.35 2.91
C ALA A 158 2.35 -5.22 2.12
N THR A 159 1.75 -4.72 1.04
CA THR A 159 2.31 -3.56 0.30
C THR A 159 2.51 -2.33 1.17
N PHE A 160 1.66 -2.10 2.18
CA PHE A 160 1.82 -0.98 3.11
C PHE A 160 3.13 -0.99 3.88
N LEU A 161 3.75 -2.15 4.06
CA LEU A 161 5.06 -2.26 4.71
C LEU A 161 6.17 -1.56 3.90
N SER A 162 5.96 -1.30 2.60
CA SER A 162 6.92 -0.54 1.78
C SER A 162 6.77 0.97 1.88
N LEU A 163 5.77 1.50 2.59
CA LEU A 163 5.58 2.94 2.74
C LEU A 163 6.80 3.60 3.36
N ASN A 164 7.37 4.57 2.64
CA ASN A 164 8.56 5.30 3.05
C ASN A 164 8.21 6.48 3.97
N ILE A 165 7.72 6.16 5.17
CA ILE A 165 7.28 7.13 6.18
C ILE A 165 8.35 7.17 7.29
N LYS A 166 9.14 8.25 7.34
CA LYS A 166 10.20 8.48 8.34
C LYS A 166 9.87 9.75 9.12
N TYR A 167 9.28 9.65 10.32
CA TYR A 167 8.69 10.82 10.99
C TYR A 167 8.92 10.92 12.50
N LYS A 168 10.16 10.78 12.98
CA LYS A 168 10.44 11.30 14.34
C LYS A 168 11.84 11.87 14.43
N LYS A 169 12.85 11.01 14.62
CA LYS A 169 14.24 11.44 14.86
C LYS A 169 14.90 12.26 13.74
N GLN A 170 14.42 12.16 12.49
CA GLN A 170 14.94 12.93 11.35
C GLN A 170 14.22 14.26 11.18
N LEU A 171 12.94 14.34 11.60
CA LEU A 171 12.17 15.57 11.51
C LEU A 171 12.59 16.54 12.60
N ASP A 172 12.71 16.05 13.84
CA ASP A 172 13.13 16.85 14.99
C ASP A 172 14.53 17.46 14.79
N LYS A 173 15.44 16.73 14.11
CA LYS A 173 16.76 17.23 13.71
C LYS A 173 16.69 18.26 12.58
N LEU A 174 15.84 18.03 11.58
CA LEU A 174 15.73 18.91 10.42
C LEU A 174 15.00 20.22 10.74
N GLU A 175 14.02 20.19 11.65
CA GLU A 175 13.36 21.39 12.20
C GLU A 175 14.33 22.26 13.01
N ALA A 176 15.26 21.64 13.75
CA ALA A 176 16.29 22.37 14.50
C ALA A 176 17.33 23.03 13.57
N ASP A 177 17.59 22.46 12.39
CA ASP A 177 18.63 22.89 11.46
C ASP A 177 18.12 23.88 10.38
N LEU A 178 16.80 24.06 10.20
CA LEU A 178 16.24 24.87 9.12
C LEU A 178 15.79 26.27 9.56
N LYS A 179 16.23 27.30 8.82
CA LYS A 179 15.94 28.72 9.06
C LYS A 179 15.15 29.44 7.95
N GLU A 180 14.42 28.73 7.10
CA GLU A 180 13.69 29.33 5.97
C GLU A 180 12.22 28.87 5.89
N LEU A 181 11.32 29.83 5.62
CA LEU A 181 9.86 29.62 5.60
C LEU A 181 9.40 28.60 4.53
N ASP A 182 10.01 28.61 3.35
CA ASP A 182 9.64 27.71 2.24
C ASP A 182 9.97 26.23 2.53
N ALA A 183 11.06 26.00 3.28
CA ALA A 183 11.44 24.66 3.72
C ALA A 183 10.49 24.15 4.82
N ALA A 184 10.05 25.03 5.73
CA ALA A 184 9.08 24.70 6.76
C ALA A 184 7.68 24.39 6.18
N GLU A 185 7.23 25.13 5.16
CA GLU A 185 5.95 24.87 4.48
C GLU A 185 5.96 23.50 3.78
N THR A 186 7.08 23.17 3.12
CA THR A 186 7.28 21.87 2.46
C THR A 186 7.25 20.73 3.48
N LEU A 187 7.91 20.88 4.63
CA LEU A 187 7.92 19.89 5.70
C LEU A 187 6.52 19.66 6.29
N SER A 188 5.81 20.75 6.61
CA SER A 188 4.45 20.70 7.15
C SER A 188 3.49 19.98 6.20
N THR A 189 3.58 20.26 4.90
CA THR A 189 2.77 19.59 3.88
C THR A 189 3.08 18.11 3.79
N LYS A 190 4.36 17.74 3.92
CA LYS A 190 4.81 16.36 3.93
C LYS A 190 4.26 15.61 5.16
N MET A 191 4.32 16.22 6.35
CA MET A 191 3.75 15.67 7.58
C MET A 191 2.25 15.43 7.46
N LYS A 192 1.50 16.44 7.00
CA LYS A 192 0.05 16.34 6.79
C LYS A 192 -0.29 15.16 5.85
N THR A 193 0.46 15.03 4.75
CA THR A 193 0.29 13.94 3.79
C THR A 193 0.59 12.57 4.42
N ALA A 194 1.65 12.47 5.23
CA ALA A 194 2.01 11.25 5.94
C ALA A 194 0.94 10.85 6.97
N THR A 195 0.45 11.79 7.77
CA THR A 195 -0.62 11.56 8.75
C THR A 195 -1.90 11.07 8.07
N GLU A 196 -2.34 11.70 6.99
CA GLU A 196 -3.54 11.26 6.27
C GLU A 196 -3.33 9.88 5.59
N THR A 197 -2.11 9.60 5.11
CA THR A 197 -1.77 8.27 4.58
C THR A 197 -1.89 7.21 5.66
N MET A 198 -1.31 7.45 6.85
CA MET A 198 -1.36 6.53 7.97
C MET A 198 -2.77 6.31 8.50
N LYS A 199 -3.61 7.35 8.52
CA LYS A 199 -5.03 7.22 8.86
C LYS A 199 -5.74 6.18 7.97
N HIS A 200 -5.49 6.18 6.66
CA HIS A 200 -6.06 5.16 5.76
C HIS A 200 -5.46 3.76 5.98
N VAL A 201 -4.17 3.67 6.26
CA VAL A 201 -3.50 2.40 6.58
C VAL A 201 -4.09 1.78 7.86
N PHE A 202 -4.20 2.55 8.94
CA PHE A 202 -4.78 2.07 10.19
C PHE A 202 -6.27 1.76 10.07
N GLN A 203 -7.03 2.58 9.34
CA GLN A 203 -8.43 2.27 9.01
C GLN A 203 -8.54 0.91 8.31
N CYS A 204 -7.62 0.60 7.39
CA CYS A 204 -7.57 -0.68 6.72
C CYS A 204 -7.28 -1.82 7.69
N TYR A 205 -6.24 -1.69 8.52
CA TYR A 205 -5.87 -2.67 9.55
C TYR A 205 -7.01 -2.94 10.53
N PHE A 206 -7.63 -1.90 11.09
CA PHE A 206 -8.77 -2.06 12.00
C PHE A 206 -9.98 -2.68 11.31
N SER A 207 -10.24 -2.35 10.04
CA SER A 207 -11.31 -2.98 9.28
C SER A 207 -11.07 -4.48 9.05
N VAL A 208 -9.81 -4.92 8.97
CA VAL A 208 -9.47 -6.34 8.88
C VAL A 208 -9.62 -7.01 10.25
N LEU A 209 -9.06 -6.42 11.31
CA LEU A 209 -9.12 -6.97 12.66
C LEU A 209 -10.55 -7.12 13.19
N LYS A 210 -11.44 -6.15 12.90
CA LYS A 210 -12.85 -6.20 13.32
C LYS A 210 -13.64 -7.37 12.70
N ARG A 211 -13.22 -7.88 11.54
CA ARG A 211 -13.95 -8.92 10.79
C ARG A 211 -13.25 -10.27 10.78
N VAL A 212 -11.92 -10.27 10.77
CA VAL A 212 -11.03 -11.43 10.59
C VAL A 212 -11.56 -12.41 9.52
N PRO A 213 -11.76 -11.97 8.27
CA PRO A 213 -12.36 -12.83 7.25
C PRO A 213 -11.42 -13.93 6.78
N ASN A 214 -10.11 -13.76 6.97
CA ASN A 214 -9.06 -14.71 6.63
C ASN A 214 -7.88 -14.52 7.60
N VAL A 215 -7.46 -15.60 8.27
CA VAL A 215 -6.32 -15.61 9.20
C VAL A 215 -5.02 -15.16 8.52
N ALA A 216 -4.86 -15.43 7.22
CA ALA A 216 -3.68 -15.01 6.46
C ALA A 216 -3.56 -13.47 6.33
N LEU A 217 -4.62 -12.71 6.60
CA LEU A 217 -4.55 -11.25 6.65
C LEU A 217 -4.02 -10.71 7.98
N LEU A 218 -3.99 -11.53 9.04
CA LEU A 218 -3.53 -11.08 10.35
C LEU A 218 -2.03 -10.78 10.33
N GLU A 219 -1.22 -11.63 9.72
CA GLU A 219 0.23 -11.46 9.65
C GLU A 219 0.65 -10.07 9.11
N PRO A 220 0.27 -9.65 7.89
CA PRO A 220 0.66 -8.32 7.39
C PRO A 220 0.03 -7.16 8.18
N VAL A 221 -1.12 -7.37 8.81
CA VAL A 221 -1.76 -6.35 9.66
C VAL A 221 -1.00 -6.15 10.97
N LEU A 222 -0.64 -7.23 11.65
CA LEU A 222 0.08 -7.20 12.93
C LEU A 222 1.51 -6.70 12.74
N GLU A 223 2.18 -7.13 11.67
CA GLU A 223 3.48 -6.59 11.29
C GLU A 223 3.39 -5.08 11.02
N GLY A 224 2.37 -4.64 10.28
CA GLY A 224 2.12 -3.23 10.00
C GLY A 224 1.85 -2.41 11.25
N LEU A 225 1.00 -2.90 12.15
CA LEU A 225 0.70 -2.24 13.43
C LEU A 225 1.97 -2.13 14.29
N SER A 226 2.76 -3.19 14.38
CA SER A 226 4.03 -3.16 15.11
C SER A 226 5.02 -2.15 14.50
N LYS A 227 5.20 -2.19 13.18
CA LYS A 227 6.12 -1.29 12.45
C LYS A 227 5.75 0.18 12.59
N PHE A 228 4.46 0.48 12.53
CA PHE A 228 3.94 1.85 12.51
C PHE A 228 3.36 2.31 13.85
N ALA A 229 3.51 1.55 14.94
CA ALA A 229 2.94 1.86 16.26
C ALA A 229 3.27 3.28 16.75
N HIS A 230 4.48 3.76 16.47
CA HIS A 230 4.95 5.11 16.83
C HIS A 230 4.24 6.27 16.11
N LEU A 231 3.45 5.97 15.08
CA LEU A 231 2.64 6.92 14.30
C LEU A 231 1.14 6.82 14.61
N LEU A 232 0.76 5.86 15.47
CA LEU A 232 -0.62 5.63 15.84
C LEU A 232 -1.00 6.60 16.98
N GLY A 233 -2.18 7.21 16.88
CA GLY A 233 -2.73 8.01 17.97
C GLY A 233 -3.01 7.17 19.21
N VAL A 234 -2.67 7.69 20.39
CA VAL A 234 -2.83 7.03 21.70
C VAL A 234 -4.28 6.62 21.95
N GLU A 235 -5.24 7.34 21.38
CA GLU A 235 -6.68 7.06 21.46
C GLU A 235 -7.09 5.69 20.90
N PHE A 236 -6.26 5.06 20.06
CA PHE A 236 -6.56 3.75 19.46
C PHE A 236 -5.98 2.57 20.24
N PHE A 237 -5.14 2.81 21.23
CA PHE A 237 -4.33 1.77 21.84
C PHE A 237 -5.18 0.81 22.68
N GLU A 238 -6.13 1.33 23.45
CA GLU A 238 -7.05 0.50 24.27
C GLU A 238 -7.84 -0.46 23.38
N ASP A 239 -8.45 0.04 22.30
CA ASP A 239 -9.16 -0.77 21.30
C ASP A 239 -8.28 -1.88 20.71
N ILE A 240 -7.00 -1.60 20.44
CA ILE A 240 -6.06 -2.60 19.91
C ILE A 240 -5.74 -3.64 20.96
N VAL A 241 -5.41 -3.24 22.19
CA VAL A 241 -5.09 -4.18 23.28
C VAL A 241 -6.27 -5.14 23.49
N LEU A 242 -7.49 -4.62 23.60
CA LEU A 242 -8.71 -5.43 23.74
C LEU A 242 -8.93 -6.37 22.55
N THR A 243 -8.69 -5.87 21.33
CA THR A 243 -8.79 -6.70 20.12
C THR A 243 -7.76 -7.83 20.11
N MET A 244 -6.52 -7.55 20.51
CA MET A 244 -5.45 -8.55 20.56
C MET A 244 -5.70 -9.59 21.65
N GLU A 245 -6.20 -9.17 22.82
CA GLU A 245 -6.60 -10.08 23.89
C GLU A 245 -7.64 -11.08 23.38
N GLY A 246 -8.71 -10.57 22.76
CA GLY A 246 -9.75 -11.42 22.18
C GLY A 246 -9.28 -12.30 21.02
N LEU A 247 -8.19 -11.96 20.33
CA LEU A 247 -7.58 -12.83 19.30
C LEU A 247 -6.70 -13.92 19.91
N VAL A 248 -5.92 -13.61 20.94
CA VAL A 248 -5.01 -14.56 21.61
C VAL A 248 -5.79 -15.71 22.24
N ASP A 249 -6.97 -15.43 22.79
CA ASP A 249 -7.84 -16.43 23.41
C ASP A 249 -8.60 -17.31 22.40
N LYS A 250 -8.51 -17.04 21.08
CA LYS A 250 -9.16 -17.90 20.07
C LYS A 250 -8.41 -19.22 19.91
N GLU A 251 -9.10 -20.33 20.19
CA GLU A 251 -8.54 -21.69 20.11
C GLU A 251 -7.97 -22.07 18.74
N ASN A 252 -8.56 -21.57 17.65
CA ASN A 252 -8.18 -21.93 16.28
C ASN A 252 -7.07 -21.05 15.66
N LEU A 253 -6.50 -20.12 16.43
CA LEU A 253 -5.44 -19.24 15.94
C LEU A 253 -4.08 -19.94 16.03
N ARG A 254 -3.24 -19.84 14.98
CA ARG A 254 -1.91 -20.47 14.97
C ARG A 254 -1.04 -19.89 16.08
N LEU A 255 -0.13 -20.71 16.63
CA LEU A 255 0.81 -20.28 17.67
C LEU A 255 1.58 -19.01 17.27
N LEU A 256 2.07 -18.97 16.02
CA LEU A 256 2.80 -17.81 15.49
C LEU A 256 1.95 -16.54 15.48
N ASP A 257 0.67 -16.64 15.08
CA ASP A 257 -0.24 -15.48 15.05
C ASP A 257 -0.54 -14.97 16.46
N ARG A 258 -0.68 -15.86 17.45
CA ARG A 258 -0.83 -15.47 18.86
C ARG A 258 0.39 -14.71 19.37
N LEU A 259 1.59 -15.17 19.02
CA LEU A 259 2.84 -14.49 19.38
C LEU A 259 2.95 -13.12 18.71
N TYR A 260 2.54 -12.99 17.45
CA TYR A 260 2.48 -11.70 16.77
C TYR A 260 1.49 -10.73 17.46
N CYS A 261 0.32 -11.20 17.89
CA CYS A 261 -0.62 -10.37 18.66
C CYS A 261 0.01 -9.85 19.95
N ILE A 262 0.64 -10.74 20.73
CA ILE A 262 1.29 -10.38 22.00
C ILE A 262 2.46 -9.41 21.76
N ASN A 263 3.31 -9.69 20.77
CA ASN A 263 4.41 -8.79 20.41
C ASN A 263 3.89 -7.40 20.01
N THR A 264 2.82 -7.34 19.23
CA THR A 264 2.19 -6.06 18.81
C THR A 264 1.74 -5.26 20.03
N VAL A 265 1.12 -5.90 21.03
CA VAL A 265 0.72 -5.23 22.28
C VAL A 265 1.93 -4.68 23.03
N PHE A 266 3.00 -5.48 23.20
CA PHE A 266 4.19 -5.00 23.89
C PHE A 266 4.86 -3.84 23.16
N VAL A 267 4.91 -3.86 21.82
CA VAL A 267 5.44 -2.74 21.03
C VAL A 267 4.60 -1.49 21.27
N ILE A 268 3.28 -1.58 21.22
CA ILE A 268 2.36 -0.46 21.45
C ILE A 268 2.52 0.11 22.88
N LEU A 269 2.62 -0.75 23.89
CA LEU A 269 2.79 -0.34 25.28
C LEU A 269 4.20 0.13 25.64
N SER A 270 5.22 -0.15 24.82
CA SER A 270 6.62 0.23 25.09
C SER A 270 6.94 1.71 24.77
N GLY A 271 6.07 2.42 24.04
CA GLY A 271 6.23 3.82 23.63
C GLY A 271 5.28 4.79 24.36
N GLU A 272 4.58 5.64 23.60
CA GLU A 272 3.56 6.56 24.14
C GLU A 272 2.43 5.82 24.88
N GLY A 273 2.27 4.52 24.63
CA GLY A 273 1.31 3.65 25.30
C GLY A 273 1.61 3.37 26.76
N GLN A 274 2.81 3.70 27.26
CA GLN A 274 3.12 3.65 28.70
C GLN A 274 2.18 4.56 29.51
N LEU A 275 1.68 5.64 28.90
CA LEU A 275 0.77 6.59 29.53
C LEU A 275 -0.64 6.02 29.77
N LEU A 276 -0.99 4.91 29.12
CA LEU A 276 -2.35 4.37 29.17
C LEU A 276 -2.67 3.59 30.43
N ASN A 277 -1.69 3.37 31.34
CA ASN A 277 -1.87 2.58 32.56
C ASN A 277 -2.57 1.22 32.33
N VAL A 278 -2.42 0.64 31.14
CA VAL A 278 -2.98 -0.67 30.78
C VAL A 278 -2.11 -1.74 31.43
N ASP A 279 -2.71 -2.66 32.19
CA ASP A 279 -2.01 -3.78 32.81
C ASP A 279 -1.67 -4.89 31.80
N PRO A 280 -0.39 -5.12 31.44
CA PRO A 280 0.00 -6.16 30.50
C PRO A 280 0.02 -7.58 31.12
N SER A 281 -0.30 -7.75 32.41
CA SER A 281 -0.19 -9.02 33.15
C SER A 281 -0.87 -10.20 32.45
N ARG A 282 -1.99 -9.96 31.76
CA ARG A 282 -2.71 -11.00 31.00
C ARG A 282 -1.89 -11.52 29.82
N PHE A 283 -1.23 -10.64 29.09
CA PHE A 283 -0.37 -11.02 27.96
C PHE A 283 0.87 -11.78 28.43
N TYR A 284 1.48 -11.40 29.55
CA TYR A 284 2.56 -12.20 30.15
C TYR A 284 2.11 -13.62 30.48
N ARG A 285 0.94 -13.79 31.13
CA ARG A 285 0.37 -15.13 31.40
C ARG A 285 0.11 -15.92 30.13
N SER A 286 -0.38 -15.27 29.08
CA SER A 286 -0.58 -15.90 27.78
C SER A 286 0.74 -16.37 27.16
N VAL A 287 1.81 -15.56 27.21
CA VAL A 287 3.15 -15.99 26.78
C VAL A 287 3.59 -17.23 27.55
N TYR A 288 3.53 -17.21 28.89
CA TYR A 288 3.90 -18.36 29.71
C TYR A 288 3.14 -19.63 29.34
N ARG A 289 1.84 -19.52 29.02
CA ARG A 289 1.02 -20.65 28.59
C ARG A 289 1.43 -21.19 27.22
N LEU A 290 1.86 -20.30 26.31
CA LEU A 290 2.32 -20.63 24.96
C LEU A 290 3.75 -21.18 24.93
N LEU A 291 4.59 -20.89 25.94
CA LEU A 291 5.98 -21.40 26.02
C LEU A 291 6.04 -22.93 25.88
N ASN A 292 5.06 -23.65 26.45
CA ASN A 292 4.99 -25.12 26.37
C ASN A 292 4.71 -25.66 24.96
N GLN A 293 4.24 -24.81 24.04
CA GLN A 293 3.92 -25.17 22.65
C GLN A 293 5.05 -24.79 21.69
N LEU A 294 6.03 -24.02 22.16
CA LEU A 294 7.15 -23.56 21.35
C LEU A 294 8.20 -24.67 21.20
N PRO A 295 8.78 -24.85 20.01
CA PRO A 295 9.77 -25.89 19.75
C PRO A 295 11.15 -25.45 20.27
N PHE A 296 11.28 -25.22 21.58
CA PHE A 296 12.56 -24.84 22.20
C PHE A 296 13.50 -26.03 22.43
N GLU A 297 13.00 -27.27 22.37
CA GLU A 297 13.78 -28.49 22.48
C GLU A 297 13.66 -29.39 21.24
N LYS A 298 14.80 -29.97 20.83
CA LYS A 298 14.82 -31.15 19.95
C LYS A 298 14.04 -32.26 20.65
N ARG A 299 13.01 -32.82 20.00
CA ARG A 299 12.33 -34.02 20.52
C ARG A 299 13.37 -35.13 20.72
N PRO A 300 13.59 -35.64 21.94
CA PRO A 300 14.40 -36.83 22.13
C PRO A 300 13.64 -37.99 21.47
N GLY A 301 14.14 -38.47 20.33
CA GLY A 301 13.53 -39.57 19.58
C GLY A 301 13.53 -39.48 18.05
N THR A 302 14.05 -38.41 17.43
CA THR A 302 14.34 -38.45 15.97
C THR A 302 15.71 -39.10 15.74
N LEU A 303 15.74 -40.42 15.93
CA LEU A 303 16.76 -41.28 15.34
C LEU A 303 16.43 -41.42 13.85
N LEU A 304 17.10 -40.63 13.03
CA LEU A 304 17.50 -41.03 11.67
C LEU A 304 18.88 -40.43 11.40
N ASP A 305 19.88 -41.00 12.08
CA ASP A 305 21.12 -41.33 11.41
C ASP A 305 20.82 -42.50 10.47
N VAL A 306 20.67 -42.26 9.18
CA VAL A 306 21.06 -43.21 8.13
C VAL A 306 21.56 -42.39 6.93
N LEU A 307 22.88 -42.39 6.78
CA LEU A 307 23.70 -42.22 5.56
C LEU A 307 23.18 -41.31 4.44
#